data_AF-A0A7C4WJM2-F1
#
_entry.id   AF-A0A7C4WJM2-F1
#
_cell.length_a   1.000
_cell.length_b   1.000
_cell.length_c   1.000
_cell.angle_alpha   90.00
_cell.angle_beta   90.00
_cell.angle_gamma   90.00
#
_symmetry.space_group_name_H-M   'P 1'
#
loop_
_entity.id
_entity.type
_entity.pdbx_description
1 polymer ?
#
loop_
_entity_poly.entity_id
_entity_poly.type
_entity_poly.pdbx_seq_one_letter_code
_entity_poly.pdbx_strand_id
1 'polypeptide(L)'
;MEVLDWAVDQALDNGLMAILDFHEFIAMGRAPLENRERFLSFWKHIGKRYRKYPDEVLFELLNEPNGELTPELWNIFLKEALHVIRESNRERTVIIGSAYWNNINLLSKLNLPEDDRNIIVTAHYCEPMDFTHQGAKWAGREGKIGVEWKGGGEKGDCKFLKAQSWAKEHNSPIFLGEFGV
;
A
#
# COMPACT_ATOMS: atom_id res chain seq x y z
N MET A 1 -4.96 -21.34 2.98
CA MET A 1 -6.06 -20.44 2.57
C MET A 1 -7.19 -20.39 3.60
N GLU A 2 -7.53 -21.48 4.30
CA GLU A 2 -8.61 -21.50 5.32
C GLU A 2 -8.45 -20.44 6.42
N VAL A 3 -7.23 -20.20 6.90
CA VAL A 3 -6.98 -19.16 7.92
C VAL A 3 -7.28 -17.75 7.42
N LEU A 4 -7.00 -17.46 6.14
CA LEU A 4 -7.27 -16.15 5.56
C LEU A 4 -8.78 -15.94 5.41
N ASP A 5 -9.51 -16.95 4.92
CA ASP A 5 -10.97 -16.89 4.83
C ASP A 5 -11.58 -16.64 6.20
N TRP A 6 -11.18 -17.43 7.21
CA TRP A 6 -11.66 -17.25 8.57
C TRP A 6 -11.41 -15.82 9.06
N ALA A 7 -10.22 -15.26 8.85
CA ALA A 7 -9.92 -13.89 9.29
C ALA A 7 -10.80 -12.83 8.58
N VAL A 8 -11.04 -13.00 7.27
CA VAL A 8 -11.91 -12.10 6.50
C VAL A 8 -13.36 -12.23 6.98
N ASP A 9 -13.86 -13.45 7.10
CA ASP A 9 -15.22 -13.72 7.56
C ASP A 9 -15.44 -13.16 8.96
N GLN A 10 -14.48 -13.32 9.88
CA GLN A 10 -14.56 -12.71 11.21
C GLN A 10 -14.60 -11.18 11.17
N ALA A 11 -13.84 -10.53 10.29
CA ALA A 11 -13.92 -9.08 10.14
C ALA A 11 -15.33 -8.65 9.67
N LEU A 12 -15.84 -9.30 8.63
CA LEU A 12 -17.14 -9.00 8.04
C LEU A 12 -18.30 -9.27 9.01
N ASP A 13 -18.27 -10.39 9.73
CA ASP A 13 -19.28 -10.75 10.74
C ASP A 13 -19.35 -9.73 11.89
N ASN A 14 -18.28 -8.97 12.10
CA ASN A 14 -18.21 -7.89 13.09
C ASN A 14 -18.42 -6.49 12.49
N GLY A 15 -18.88 -6.41 11.22
CA GLY A 15 -19.17 -5.13 10.56
C GLY A 15 -17.92 -4.31 10.22
N LEU A 16 -16.76 -4.96 10.09
CA LEU A 16 -15.50 -4.33 9.70
C LEU A 16 -15.22 -4.56 8.21
N MET A 17 -14.58 -3.59 7.58
CA MET A 17 -13.96 -3.78 6.28
C MET A 17 -12.66 -4.58 6.43
N ALA A 18 -12.31 -5.36 5.41
CA ALA A 18 -11.09 -6.14 5.36
C ALA A 18 -10.24 -5.72 4.15
N ILE A 19 -9.03 -5.24 4.39
CA ILE A 19 -8.05 -4.97 3.34
C ILE A 19 -7.12 -6.18 3.26
N LEU A 20 -7.12 -6.86 2.12
CA LEU A 20 -6.21 -7.96 1.82
C LEU A 20 -5.06 -7.45 0.98
N ASP A 21 -3.84 -7.65 1.42
CA ASP A 21 -2.66 -7.16 0.74
C ASP A 21 -1.67 -8.26 0.36
N PHE A 22 -0.68 -7.90 -0.45
CA PHE A 22 0.53 -8.70 -0.64
C PHE A 22 1.68 -8.04 0.13
N HIS A 23 1.95 -8.53 1.34
CA HIS A 23 2.92 -7.90 2.26
C HIS A 23 4.39 -8.33 2.06
N GLU A 24 4.73 -9.02 0.97
CA GLU A 24 6.07 -9.58 0.71
C GLU A 24 7.02 -8.54 0.05
N PHE A 25 7.16 -7.37 0.66
CA PHE A 25 7.92 -6.25 0.08
C PHE A 25 9.44 -6.49 0.04
N ILE A 26 9.97 -7.39 0.88
CA ILE A 26 11.41 -7.69 0.95
C ILE A 26 11.87 -8.42 -0.32
N ALA A 27 11.19 -9.49 -0.72
CA ALA A 27 11.55 -10.24 -1.91
C ALA A 27 11.28 -9.43 -3.18
N MET A 28 10.15 -8.72 -3.22
CA MET A 28 9.81 -7.82 -4.33
C MET A 28 10.84 -6.71 -4.49
N GLY A 29 11.29 -6.10 -3.40
CA GLY A 29 12.31 -5.05 -3.47
C GLY A 29 13.71 -5.56 -3.77
N ARG A 30 14.05 -6.81 -3.45
CA ARG A 30 15.36 -7.39 -3.77
C ARG A 30 15.48 -7.84 -5.22
N ALA A 31 14.46 -8.52 -5.73
CA ALA A 31 14.50 -9.17 -7.05
C ALA A 31 13.12 -9.11 -7.72
N PRO A 32 12.64 -7.92 -8.13
CA PRO A 32 11.28 -7.74 -8.62
C PRO A 32 11.00 -8.55 -9.88
N LEU A 33 11.94 -8.59 -10.83
CA LEU A 33 11.78 -9.32 -12.08
C LEU A 33 11.65 -10.83 -11.86
N GLU A 34 12.43 -11.38 -10.93
CA GLU A 34 12.35 -12.80 -10.55
C GLU A 34 11.04 -13.13 -9.82
N ASN A 35 10.50 -12.19 -9.04
CA ASN A 35 9.26 -12.37 -8.27
C ASN A 35 8.00 -11.94 -9.03
N ARG A 36 8.11 -11.43 -10.27
CA ARG A 36 6.97 -10.92 -11.04
C ARG A 36 5.86 -11.95 -11.23
N GLU A 37 6.21 -13.18 -11.63
CA GLU A 37 5.21 -14.23 -11.84
C GLU A 37 4.55 -14.67 -10.53
N ARG A 38 5.31 -14.71 -9.43
CA ARG A 38 4.78 -15.00 -8.08
C ARG A 38 3.76 -13.94 -7.68
N PHE A 39 4.09 -12.66 -7.89
CA PHE A 39 3.22 -11.52 -7.60
C PHE A 39 1.91 -11.56 -8.39
N LEU A 40 1.97 -11.73 -9.71
CA LEU A 40 0.78 -11.81 -10.56
C LEU A 40 -0.05 -13.07 -10.27
N SER A 41 0.62 -14.19 -9.99
CA SER A 41 -0.06 -15.44 -9.62
C SER A 41 -0.79 -15.33 -8.29
N PHE A 42 -0.21 -14.63 -7.31
CA PHE A 42 -0.88 -14.32 -6.04
C PHE A 42 -2.20 -13.58 -6.31
N TRP A 43 -2.15 -12.48 -7.07
CA TRP A 43 -3.36 -11.69 -7.38
C TRP A 43 -4.40 -12.45 -8.18
N LYS A 44 -3.98 -13.32 -9.11
CA LYS A 44 -4.89 -14.21 -9.83
C LYS A 44 -5.64 -15.15 -8.88
N HIS A 45 -4.94 -15.72 -7.90
CA HIS A 45 -5.55 -16.63 -6.93
C HIS A 45 -6.46 -15.90 -5.93
N ILE A 46 -5.98 -14.82 -5.32
CA ILE A 46 -6.73 -14.01 -4.36
C ILE A 46 -7.96 -13.39 -5.04
N GLY A 47 -7.77 -12.76 -6.20
CA GLY A 47 -8.87 -12.16 -6.97
C GLY A 47 -9.96 -13.19 -7.29
N LYS A 48 -9.60 -14.37 -7.80
CA LYS A 48 -10.59 -15.42 -8.10
C LYS A 48 -11.31 -15.93 -6.85
N ARG A 49 -10.60 -16.08 -5.74
CA ARG A 49 -11.14 -16.61 -4.48
C ARG A 49 -12.17 -15.68 -3.87
N TYR A 50 -11.83 -14.40 -3.75
CA TYR A 50 -12.68 -13.40 -3.09
C TYR A 50 -13.62 -12.68 -4.05
N ARG A 51 -13.74 -13.10 -5.31
CA ARG A 51 -14.61 -12.41 -6.31
C ARG A 51 -16.07 -12.25 -5.91
N LYS A 52 -16.59 -13.14 -5.07
CA LYS A 52 -17.99 -13.12 -4.59
C LYS A 52 -18.14 -12.51 -3.19
N TYR A 53 -17.04 -12.13 -2.55
CA TYR A 53 -17.08 -11.42 -1.28
C TYR A 53 -17.61 -10.01 -1.50
N PRO A 54 -18.25 -9.40 -0.48
CA PRO A 54 -18.87 -8.10 -0.62
C PRO A 54 -17.81 -6.99 -0.78
N ASP A 55 -18.25 -5.77 -1.02
CA ASP A 55 -17.37 -4.64 -1.38
C ASP A 55 -16.53 -4.14 -0.20
N GLU A 56 -16.88 -4.54 1.03
CA GLU A 56 -16.10 -4.33 2.25
C GLU A 56 -14.77 -5.11 2.25
N VAL A 57 -14.56 -6.03 1.31
CA VAL A 57 -13.26 -6.67 1.07
C VAL A 57 -12.50 -5.94 -0.04
N LEU A 58 -11.46 -5.22 0.36
CA LEU A 58 -10.60 -4.44 -0.52
C LEU A 58 -9.29 -5.18 -0.79
N PHE A 59 -8.63 -4.84 -1.88
CA PHE A 59 -7.32 -5.40 -2.25
C PHE A 59 -6.25 -4.31 -2.26
N GLU A 60 -5.15 -4.48 -1.53
CA GLU A 60 -3.98 -3.59 -1.63
C GLU A 60 -2.84 -4.28 -2.38
N LEU A 61 -2.45 -3.75 -3.54
CA LEU A 61 -1.62 -4.50 -4.50
C LEU A 61 -0.30 -5.02 -3.92
N LEU A 62 0.45 -4.16 -3.24
CA LEU A 62 1.75 -4.51 -2.66
C LEU A 62 2.01 -3.52 -1.54
N ASN A 63 2.27 -4.02 -0.34
CA ASN A 63 2.76 -3.18 0.72
C ASN A 63 4.14 -2.62 0.35
N GLU A 64 4.36 -1.33 0.60
CA GLU A 64 5.66 -0.68 0.58
C GLU A 64 6.65 -1.12 -0.54
N PRO A 65 6.33 -0.95 -1.84
CA PRO A 65 7.28 -1.25 -2.92
C PRO A 65 8.61 -0.53 -2.66
N ASN A 66 9.76 -1.20 -2.79
CA ASN A 66 11.06 -0.63 -2.39
C ASN A 66 12.24 -1.25 -3.17
N GLY A 67 13.48 -0.84 -2.85
CA GLY A 67 14.69 -1.45 -3.40
C GLY A 67 14.81 -1.34 -4.92
N GLU A 68 15.09 -2.46 -5.59
CA GLU A 68 15.17 -2.59 -7.04
C GLU A 68 13.81 -2.45 -7.74
N LEU A 69 12.69 -2.49 -6.99
CA LEU A 69 11.36 -2.18 -7.53
C LEU A 69 11.18 -0.66 -7.60
N THR A 70 11.86 -0.04 -8.57
CA THR A 70 11.85 1.42 -8.78
C THR A 70 10.44 1.93 -9.10
N PRO A 71 10.17 3.25 -9.00
CA PRO A 71 8.86 3.81 -9.38
C PRO A 71 8.42 3.44 -10.80
N GLU A 72 9.35 3.41 -11.74
CA GLU A 72 9.09 3.06 -13.14
C GLU A 72 8.70 1.58 -13.27
N LEU A 73 9.42 0.69 -12.58
CA LEU A 73 9.12 -0.74 -12.59
C LEU A 73 7.83 -1.04 -11.81
N TRP A 74 7.59 -0.36 -10.70
CA TRP A 74 6.36 -0.47 -9.93
C TRP A 74 5.14 -0.07 -10.76
N ASN A 75 5.22 1.01 -11.54
CA ASN A 75 4.15 1.42 -12.44
C ASN A 75 3.80 0.36 -13.51
N ILE A 76 4.78 -0.46 -13.93
CA ILE A 76 4.52 -1.61 -14.81
C ILE A 76 3.78 -2.70 -14.03
N PHE A 77 4.32 -3.10 -12.88
CA PHE A 77 3.79 -4.21 -12.08
C PHE A 77 2.37 -3.92 -11.55
N LEU A 78 2.10 -2.69 -11.11
CA LEU A 78 0.77 -2.33 -10.61
C LEU A 78 -0.29 -2.40 -11.72
N LYS A 79 0.04 -2.01 -12.96
CA LYS A 79 -0.91 -2.08 -14.09
C LYS A 79 -1.19 -3.52 -14.49
N GLU A 80 -0.17 -4.37 -14.47
CA GLU A 80 -0.30 -5.79 -14.75
C GLU A 80 -1.13 -6.52 -13.68
N ALA A 81 -0.85 -6.26 -12.39
CA ALA A 81 -1.63 -6.84 -11.29
C ALA A 81 -3.07 -6.34 -11.29
N LEU A 82 -3.29 -5.05 -11.53
CA LEU A 82 -4.62 -4.48 -11.65
C LEU A 82 -5.39 -5.13 -12.81
N HIS A 83 -4.77 -5.31 -13.97
CA HIS A 83 -5.39 -6.04 -15.09
C HIS A 83 -5.83 -7.45 -14.67
N VAL A 84 -4.95 -8.22 -14.02
CA VAL A 84 -5.24 -9.57 -13.51
C VAL A 84 -6.41 -9.56 -12.52
N ILE A 85 -6.47 -8.59 -11.61
CA ILE A 85 -7.59 -8.45 -10.65
C ILE A 85 -8.89 -8.18 -11.40
N ARG A 86 -8.88 -7.23 -12.35
CA ARG A 86 -10.06 -6.79 -13.11
C ARG A 86 -10.67 -7.88 -13.99
N GLU A 87 -9.92 -8.92 -14.35
CA GLU A 87 -10.48 -10.11 -15.03
C GLU A 87 -11.58 -10.79 -14.20
N SER A 88 -11.46 -10.77 -12.87
CA SER A 88 -12.39 -11.45 -11.95
C SER A 88 -13.16 -10.51 -11.01
N ASN A 89 -12.67 -9.28 -10.86
CA ASN A 89 -13.18 -8.28 -9.92
C ASN A 89 -13.25 -6.91 -10.62
N ARG A 90 -14.25 -6.75 -11.50
CA ARG A 90 -14.38 -5.55 -12.35
C ARG A 90 -14.50 -4.24 -11.55
N GLU A 91 -15.21 -4.27 -10.42
CA GLU A 91 -15.54 -3.07 -9.65
C GLU A 91 -14.93 -3.04 -8.24
N ARG A 92 -14.26 -4.12 -7.79
CA ARG A 92 -13.69 -4.16 -6.44
C ARG A 92 -12.68 -3.03 -6.25
N THR A 93 -12.78 -2.31 -5.14
CA THR A 93 -11.82 -1.26 -4.81
C THR A 93 -10.43 -1.84 -4.61
N VAL A 94 -9.44 -1.25 -5.29
CA VAL A 94 -8.03 -1.62 -5.19
C VAL A 94 -7.23 -0.45 -4.60
N ILE A 95 -6.43 -0.73 -3.59
CA ILE A 95 -5.53 0.21 -2.94
C ILE A 95 -4.15 0.10 -3.59
N ILE A 96 -3.58 1.24 -3.98
CA ILE A 96 -2.29 1.30 -4.68
C ILE A 96 -1.45 2.44 -4.08
N GLY A 97 -0.26 2.11 -3.58
CA GLY A 97 0.68 3.09 -3.05
C GLY A 97 1.75 3.49 -4.05
N SER A 98 2.52 4.52 -3.70
CA SER A 98 3.73 4.88 -4.46
C SER A 98 4.93 4.03 -4.07
N ALA A 99 5.96 4.00 -4.91
CA ALA A 99 7.18 3.27 -4.61
C ALA A 99 7.98 3.90 -3.45
N TYR A 100 9.00 3.18 -3.02
CA TYR A 100 9.86 3.45 -1.85
C TYR A 100 9.06 3.70 -0.57
N TRP A 101 8.42 2.63 -0.08
CA TRP A 101 7.72 2.61 1.22
C TRP A 101 6.47 3.48 1.26
N ASN A 102 5.62 3.40 0.22
CA ASN A 102 4.35 4.13 0.12
C ASN A 102 4.51 5.64 0.41
N ASN A 103 5.61 6.23 -0.07
CA ASN A 103 6.06 7.54 0.37
C ASN A 103 5.29 8.68 -0.30
N ILE A 104 4.63 9.52 0.52
CA ILE A 104 3.88 10.72 0.08
C ILE A 104 4.66 11.58 -0.92
N ASN A 105 5.99 11.66 -0.77
CA ASN A 105 6.80 12.49 -1.65
C ASN A 105 6.86 12.00 -3.10
N LEU A 106 6.54 10.73 -3.34
CA LEU A 106 6.62 10.05 -4.62
C LEU A 106 5.25 9.82 -5.27
N LEU A 107 4.18 10.37 -4.71
CA LEU A 107 2.86 10.38 -5.35
C LEU A 107 2.90 10.94 -6.77
N SER A 108 3.72 11.97 -7.03
CA SER A 108 3.88 12.55 -8.39
C SER A 108 4.55 11.60 -9.39
N LYS A 109 5.11 10.45 -8.95
CA LYS A 109 5.66 9.41 -9.83
C LYS A 109 4.70 8.23 -10.00
N LEU A 110 3.60 8.19 -9.25
CA LEU A 110 2.61 7.13 -9.36
C LEU A 110 1.78 7.34 -10.63
N ASN A 111 1.72 6.31 -11.49
CA ASN A 111 1.02 6.36 -12.77
C ASN A 111 -0.10 5.31 -12.76
N LEU A 112 -1.31 5.78 -12.46
CA LEU A 112 -2.53 4.97 -12.42
C LEU A 112 -3.26 5.01 -13.77
N PRO A 113 -4.01 3.97 -14.16
CA PRO A 113 -4.93 4.05 -15.29
C PRO A 113 -6.01 5.10 -15.06
N GLU A 114 -6.17 6.05 -15.98
CA GLU A 114 -7.14 7.15 -15.87
C GLU A 114 -8.61 6.68 -15.93
N ASP A 115 -8.84 5.51 -16.52
CA ASP A 115 -10.16 4.92 -16.73
C ASP A 115 -10.67 4.06 -15.57
N ASP A 116 -9.81 3.73 -14.59
CA ASP A 116 -10.19 2.97 -13.41
C ASP A 116 -10.53 3.87 -12.23
N ARG A 117 -11.83 3.98 -11.93
CA ARG A 117 -12.35 4.83 -10.86
C ARG A 117 -12.46 4.12 -9.50
N ASN A 118 -12.15 2.82 -9.43
CA ASN A 118 -12.24 2.01 -8.22
C ASN A 118 -10.86 1.82 -7.58
N ILE A 119 -10.08 2.89 -7.53
CA ILE A 119 -8.74 2.93 -6.93
C ILE A 119 -8.72 3.91 -5.76
N ILE A 120 -8.16 3.46 -4.64
CA ILE A 120 -7.77 4.32 -3.52
C ILE A 120 -6.24 4.36 -3.48
N VAL A 121 -5.66 5.53 -3.28
CA VAL A 121 -4.20 5.64 -3.15
C VAL A 121 -3.79 5.55 -1.69
N THR A 122 -2.81 4.70 -1.36
CA THR A 122 -2.30 4.60 0.02
C THR A 122 -1.00 5.38 0.20
N ALA A 123 -0.82 5.93 1.39
CA ALA A 123 0.44 6.51 1.84
C ALA A 123 0.73 6.08 3.28
N HIS A 124 2.02 5.91 3.60
CA HIS A 124 2.46 5.57 4.95
C HIS A 124 3.20 6.78 5.56
N TYR A 125 2.97 7.03 6.85
CA TYR A 125 3.55 8.16 7.54
C TYR A 125 4.11 7.79 8.92
N CYS A 126 5.40 7.46 8.93
CA CYS A 126 6.14 7.17 10.16
C CYS A 126 7.35 8.11 10.31
N GLU A 127 7.20 9.40 9.99
CA GLU A 127 8.28 10.39 10.16
C GLU A 127 8.09 11.27 11.40
N PRO A 128 9.20 11.74 12.03
CA PRO A 128 10.59 11.41 11.75
C PRO A 128 10.97 9.99 12.17
N MET A 129 11.67 9.24 11.32
CA MET A 129 12.05 7.84 11.61
C MET A 129 12.87 7.68 12.90
N ASP A 130 13.72 8.67 13.24
CA ASP A 130 14.48 8.64 14.51
C ASP A 130 13.58 8.70 15.74
N PHE A 131 12.36 9.25 15.63
CA PHE A 131 11.37 9.30 16.70
C PHE A 131 10.48 8.05 16.70
N THR A 132 9.85 7.76 15.56
CA THR A 132 8.86 6.68 15.40
C THR A 132 9.47 5.28 15.46
N HIS A 133 10.77 5.14 15.20
CA HIS A 133 11.48 3.86 15.20
C HIS A 133 12.62 3.82 16.20
N GLN A 134 12.61 4.70 17.21
CA GLN A 134 13.66 4.72 18.23
C GLN A 134 13.75 3.35 18.93
N GLY A 135 14.94 2.75 18.98
CA GLY A 135 15.19 1.41 19.52
C GLY A 135 14.90 0.25 18.56
N ALA A 136 14.32 0.49 17.37
CA ALA A 136 13.99 -0.56 16.42
C ALA A 136 15.24 -1.04 15.66
N LYS A 137 15.72 -2.25 15.98
CA LYS A 137 16.86 -2.90 15.31
C LYS A 137 16.64 -3.10 13.81
N TRP A 138 15.43 -3.48 13.42
CA TRP A 138 15.08 -3.74 12.02
C TRP A 138 15.11 -2.47 11.15
N ALA A 139 15.03 -1.29 11.76
CA ALA A 139 15.14 0.01 11.09
C ALA A 139 16.54 0.64 11.21
N GLY A 140 17.52 -0.05 11.82
CA GLY A 140 18.86 0.50 12.08
C GLY A 140 18.83 1.68 13.06
N ARG A 141 17.98 1.59 14.09
CA ARG A 141 17.72 2.63 15.09
C ARG A 141 17.91 2.15 16.53
N GLU A 142 18.57 1.02 16.73
CA GLU A 142 18.84 0.44 18.05
C GLU A 142 19.61 1.35 19.00
N GLY A 143 20.44 2.26 18.47
CA GLY A 143 21.20 3.25 19.25
C GLY A 143 20.48 4.58 19.46
N LYS A 144 19.26 4.74 18.93
CA LYS A 144 18.47 5.96 19.04
C LYS A 144 17.37 5.73 20.07
N ILE A 145 17.49 6.32 21.25
CA ILE A 145 16.49 6.26 22.33
C ILE A 145 16.35 7.64 22.97
N GLY A 146 15.18 7.93 23.55
CA GLY A 146 14.91 9.22 24.21
C GLY A 146 14.69 10.37 23.22
N VAL A 147 14.30 10.06 21.98
CA VAL A 147 13.93 11.09 21.02
C VAL A 147 12.53 11.58 21.37
N GLU A 148 12.40 12.86 21.69
CA GLU A 148 11.13 13.49 22.04
C GLU A 148 10.44 14.05 20.79
N TRP A 149 9.12 13.91 20.73
CA TRP A 149 8.28 14.67 19.79
C TRP A 149 7.70 15.89 20.50
N LYS A 150 8.12 17.09 20.06
CA LYS A 150 7.78 18.36 20.71
C LYS A 150 6.61 19.11 20.04
N GLY A 151 5.93 18.47 19.08
CA GLY A 151 4.94 19.14 18.24
C GLY A 151 5.56 20.18 17.28
N GLY A 152 4.71 20.89 16.54
CA GLY A 152 5.13 22.04 15.70
C GLY A 152 5.89 21.67 14.42
N GLY A 153 5.78 20.44 13.94
CA GLY A 153 6.48 20.00 12.74
C GLY A 153 5.82 20.53 11.46
N GLU A 154 6.21 21.72 10.99
CA GLU A 154 5.82 22.26 9.66
C GLU A 154 6.02 21.23 8.52
N LYS A 155 6.95 20.28 8.71
CA LYS A 155 7.24 19.19 7.77
C LYS A 155 6.12 18.15 7.66
N GLY A 156 5.39 17.86 8.75
CA GLY A 156 4.26 16.93 8.73
C GLY A 156 3.08 17.55 7.98
N ASP A 157 2.71 18.78 8.35
CA ASP A 157 1.65 19.54 7.69
C ASP A 157 1.90 19.69 6.19
N CYS A 158 3.14 20.01 5.79
CA CYS A 158 3.52 20.12 4.38
C CYS A 158 3.30 18.81 3.58
N LYS A 159 3.54 17.65 4.19
CA LYS A 159 3.34 16.36 3.53
C LYS A 159 1.87 16.00 3.37
N PHE A 160 1.06 16.19 4.41
CA PHE A 160 -0.38 15.97 4.28
C PHE A 160 -1.02 16.96 3.29
N LEU A 161 -0.54 18.21 3.23
CA LEU A 161 -0.95 19.17 2.20
C LEU A 161 -0.53 18.75 0.79
N LYS A 162 0.66 18.15 0.62
CA LYS A 162 1.09 17.55 -0.65
C LYS A 162 0.19 16.40 -1.06
N ALA A 163 -0.11 15.47 -0.16
CA ALA A 163 -1.03 14.37 -0.42
C ALA A 163 -2.44 14.86 -0.78
N GLN A 164 -2.96 15.84 -0.03
CA GLN A 164 -4.26 16.46 -0.31
C GLN A 164 -4.28 17.17 -1.66
N SER A 165 -3.21 17.89 -2.01
CA SER A 165 -3.13 18.60 -3.30
C SER A 165 -3.11 17.61 -4.46
N TRP A 166 -2.31 16.55 -4.35
CA TRP A 166 -2.27 15.47 -5.34
C TRP A 166 -3.65 14.81 -5.50
N ALA A 167 -4.33 14.50 -4.38
CA ALA A 167 -5.66 13.91 -4.38
C ALA A 167 -6.70 14.78 -5.11
N LYS A 168 -6.67 16.09 -4.89
CA LYS A 168 -7.55 17.06 -5.56
C LYS A 168 -7.25 17.14 -7.06
N GLU A 169 -5.98 17.19 -7.45
CA GLU A 169 -5.55 17.26 -8.85
C GLU A 169 -5.96 16.01 -9.63
N HIS A 170 -5.83 14.82 -9.03
CA HIS A 170 -6.09 13.53 -9.68
C HIS A 170 -7.50 12.99 -9.40
N ASN A 171 -8.34 13.73 -8.67
CA ASN A 171 -9.67 13.31 -8.24
C ASN A 171 -9.68 11.88 -7.64
N SER A 172 -8.67 11.60 -6.81
CA SER A 172 -8.38 10.27 -6.27
C SER A 172 -8.35 10.32 -4.75
N PRO A 173 -9.07 9.43 -4.04
CA PRO A 173 -9.04 9.38 -2.57
C PRO A 173 -7.69 8.87 -2.06
N ILE A 174 -7.30 9.35 -0.88
CA ILE A 174 -6.08 8.92 -0.17
C ILE A 174 -6.46 8.20 1.12
N PHE A 175 -5.87 7.04 1.33
CA PHE A 175 -5.88 6.26 2.57
C PHE A 175 -4.51 6.40 3.26
N LEU A 176 -4.50 6.81 4.53
CA LEU A 176 -3.29 6.73 5.34
C LEU A 176 -3.19 5.31 5.89
N GLY A 177 -2.49 4.42 5.16
CA GLY A 177 -2.48 2.98 5.42
C GLY A 177 -1.72 2.59 6.67
N GLU A 178 -0.63 3.30 6.96
CA GLU A 178 0.16 3.09 8.18
C GLU A 178 0.62 4.41 8.78
N PHE A 179 0.57 4.48 10.11
CA PHE A 179 1.20 5.50 10.94
C PHE A 179 1.33 4.95 12.38
N GLY A 180 2.41 5.30 13.06
CA GLY A 180 2.65 4.78 14.42
C GLY A 180 3.95 5.29 15.05
N VAL A 181 4.11 5.00 16.35
CA VAL A 181 5.29 5.25 17.19
C VAL A 181 5.53 4.03 18.07
#